data_AF-A0A229GTU1-F1
#
_entry.id   AF-A0A229GTU1-F1
#
_cell.length_a   1.000
_cell.length_b   1.000
_cell.length_c   1.000
_cell.angle_alpha   90.00
_cell.angle_beta   90.00
_cell.angle_gamma   90.00
#
_symmetry.space_group_name_H-M   'P 1'
#
loop_
_entity.id
_entity.type
_entity.pdbx_description
1 polymer ?
#
loop_
_entity_poly.entity_id
_entity_poly.type
_entity_poly.pdbx_seq_one_letter_code
_entity_poly.pdbx_strand_id
1 'polypeptide(L)'
;RYLFASERGLPFLGKTAAIAPLIGLFGTVWGIFHALHNIGVSGQAGLGQVAGPVGEALIMTGLGIAVAIPAVVFYNLAVRINRRVMYHANDRAHDLLAQSTELAAIQQPSIDSKSTAIQAQLAKDINADTQATQQTEHYHKSAPSQL
;
A
#
# COMPACT_ATOMS: atom_id res chain seq x y z
N ARG A 1 5.04 -14.01 9.82
CA ARG A 1 5.64 -15.02 8.89
C ARG A 1 4.62 -15.63 7.90
N TYR A 2 3.30 -15.50 8.11
CA TYR A 2 2.28 -16.11 7.23
C TYR A 2 1.87 -15.28 5.98
N LEU A 3 2.27 -14.01 5.86
CA LEU A 3 1.91 -13.15 4.70
C LEU A 3 2.48 -13.65 3.36
N PHE A 4 3.67 -14.24 3.36
CA PHE A 4 4.42 -14.55 2.14
C PHE A 4 3.89 -15.72 1.31
N ALA A 5 2.95 -16.52 1.82
CA ALA A 5 2.41 -17.65 1.06
C ALA A 5 1.38 -17.18 0.02
N SER A 6 0.53 -16.21 0.38
CA SER A 6 -0.54 -15.70 -0.50
C SER A 6 0.00 -14.81 -1.62
N GLU A 7 1.17 -14.21 -1.43
CA GLU A 7 1.82 -13.33 -2.40
C GLU A 7 2.59 -14.06 -3.50
N ARG A 8 2.86 -15.36 -3.39
CA ARG A 8 3.64 -16.08 -4.43
C ARG A 8 2.83 -16.39 -5.69
N GLY A 9 1.53 -16.69 -5.54
CA GLY A 9 0.67 -17.06 -6.67
C GLY A 9 0.11 -15.88 -7.46
N LEU A 10 -0.13 -14.75 -6.80
CA LEU A 10 -0.64 -13.50 -7.40
C LEU A 10 0.22 -12.96 -8.56
N PRO A 11 1.54 -12.74 -8.39
CA PRO A 11 2.38 -12.20 -9.45
C PRO A 11 2.58 -13.22 -10.58
N PHE A 12 2.50 -14.52 -10.31
CA PHE A 12 2.56 -15.54 -11.37
C PHE A 12 1.34 -15.43 -12.29
N LEU A 13 0.12 -15.38 -11.74
CA LEU A 13 -1.10 -15.20 -12.52
C LEU A 13 -1.12 -13.89 -13.30
N GLY A 14 -0.69 -12.79 -12.68
CA GLY A 14 -0.58 -11.50 -13.35
C GLY A 14 0.38 -11.54 -14.55
N LYS A 15 1.52 -12.22 -14.41
CA LYS A 15 2.47 -12.43 -15.51
C LYS A 15 1.85 -13.30 -16.60
N THR A 16 1.27 -14.45 -16.25
CA THR A 16 0.63 -15.37 -17.22
C THR A 16 -0.46 -14.68 -18.03
N ALA A 17 -1.31 -13.87 -17.37
CA ALA A 17 -2.34 -13.08 -18.02
C ALA A 17 -1.77 -12.08 -19.04
N ALA A 18 -0.62 -11.45 -18.74
CA ALA A 18 0.02 -10.49 -19.62
C ALA A 18 0.79 -11.13 -20.78
N ILE A 19 1.41 -12.30 -20.56
CA ILE A 19 2.22 -12.98 -21.59
C ILE A 19 1.39 -13.89 -22.50
N ALA A 20 0.25 -14.42 -22.06
CA ALA A 20 -0.55 -15.35 -22.86
C ALA A 20 -1.00 -14.79 -24.23
N PRO A 21 -1.46 -13.52 -24.34
CA PRO A 21 -1.78 -12.92 -25.63
C PRO A 21 -0.55 -12.73 -26.52
N LEU A 22 0.61 -12.45 -25.93
CA LEU A 22 1.87 -12.28 -26.67
C LEU A 22 2.33 -13.60 -27.29
N ILE A 23 2.11 -14.72 -26.60
CA ILE A 23 2.37 -16.06 -27.15
C ILE A 23 1.46 -16.34 -28.35
N GLY A 24 0.17 -15.95 -28.26
CA GLY A 24 -0.78 -16.07 -29.37
C GLY A 24 -0.36 -15.25 -30.60
N LEU A 25 0.06 -13.99 -30.38
CA LEU A 25 0.58 -13.11 -31.43
C LEU A 25 1.90 -13.65 -32.03
N PHE A 26 2.80 -14.19 -31.21
CA PHE A 26 4.04 -14.79 -31.71
C PHE A 26 3.75 -15.94 -32.70
N GLY A 27 2.76 -16.79 -32.41
CA GLY A 27 2.43 -17.88 -33.32
C GLY A 27 1.79 -17.41 -34.63
N THR A 28 1.14 -16.24 -34.67
CA THR A 28 0.69 -15.66 -35.96
C THR A 28 1.86 -15.22 -36.81
N VAL A 29 2.86 -14.57 -36.20
CA VAL A 29 4.10 -14.18 -36.87
C VAL A 29 4.84 -15.40 -37.41
N TRP A 30 4.95 -16.46 -36.60
CA TRP A 30 5.59 -17.70 -37.02
C TRP A 30 4.85 -18.39 -38.17
N GLY A 31 3.52 -18.49 -38.12
CA GLY A 31 2.71 -19.10 -39.18
C GLY A 31 2.83 -18.36 -40.51
N ILE A 32 2.77 -17.03 -40.48
CA ILE A 32 2.95 -16.20 -41.68
C ILE A 32 4.40 -16.29 -42.19
N PHE A 33 5.40 -16.28 -41.31
CA PHE A 33 6.80 -16.45 -41.71
C PHE A 33 7.02 -17.78 -42.43
N HIS A 34 6.47 -18.87 -41.90
CA HIS A 34 6.56 -20.19 -42.54
C HIS A 34 5.88 -20.20 -43.92
N ALA A 35 4.72 -19.57 -44.05
CA ALA A 35 4.02 -19.43 -45.32
C ALA A 35 4.85 -18.66 -46.36
N LEU A 36 5.40 -17.51 -45.97
CA LEU A 36 6.23 -16.68 -46.84
C LEU A 36 7.54 -17.38 -47.22
N HIS A 37 8.14 -18.13 -46.29
CA HIS A 37 9.32 -18.94 -46.57
C HIS A 37 9.02 -20.01 -47.64
N ASN A 38 7.91 -20.73 -47.50
CA ASN A 38 7.50 -21.75 -48.47
C ASN A 38 7.20 -21.14 -49.84
N ILE A 39 6.56 -19.96 -49.90
CA ILE A 39 6.33 -19.21 -51.16
C ILE A 39 7.66 -18.75 -51.77
N GLY A 40 8.61 -18.31 -50.95
CA GLY A 40 9.94 -17.89 -51.39
C GLY A 40 10.76 -19.03 -52.01
N VAL A 41 10.62 -20.26 -51.49
CA VAL A 41 11.28 -21.45 -52.03
C VAL A 41 10.57 -21.99 -53.27
N SER A 42 9.23 -21.98 -53.28
CA SER A 42 8.43 -22.54 -54.38
C SER A 42 8.20 -21.57 -55.55
N GLY A 43 8.42 -20.27 -55.37
CA GLY A 43 8.31 -19.25 -56.42
C GLY A 43 6.88 -18.95 -56.91
N GLN A 44 5.87 -19.68 -56.43
CA GLN A 44 4.46 -19.44 -56.76
C GLN A 44 3.68 -18.90 -55.55
N ALA A 45 3.28 -17.63 -55.63
CA ALA A 45 2.36 -17.02 -54.69
C ALA A 45 0.91 -17.19 -55.19
N GLY A 46 0.22 -18.23 -54.74
CA GLY A 46 -1.21 -18.46 -55.01
C GLY A 46 -2.08 -18.17 -53.77
N LEU A 47 -3.32 -17.71 -53.97
CA LEU A 47 -4.27 -17.45 -52.87
C LEU A 47 -4.50 -18.66 -51.96
N GLY A 48 -4.47 -19.88 -52.52
CA GLY A 48 -4.56 -21.12 -51.74
C GLY A 48 -3.39 -21.34 -50.78
N GLN A 49 -2.19 -20.85 -51.12
CA GLN A 49 -0.99 -21.00 -50.29
C GLN A 49 -0.96 -20.05 -49.08
N VAL A 50 -1.71 -18.94 -49.14
CA VAL A 50 -1.79 -17.97 -48.02
C VAL A 50 -3.04 -18.16 -47.16
N ALA A 51 -4.12 -18.73 -47.71
CA ALA A 51 -5.38 -18.90 -46.97
C ALA A 51 -5.27 -19.88 -45.79
N GLY A 52 -4.53 -20.99 -45.94
CA GLY A 52 -4.32 -21.97 -44.88
C GLY A 52 -3.57 -21.40 -43.67
N PRO A 53 -2.34 -20.88 -43.84
CA PRO A 53 -1.54 -20.35 -42.73
C PRO A 53 -2.18 -19.17 -41.98
N VAL A 54 -2.99 -18.35 -42.68
CA VAL A 54 -3.75 -17.26 -42.03
C VAL A 54 -4.85 -17.79 -41.13
N GLY A 55 -5.53 -18.88 -41.51
CA GLY A 55 -6.52 -19.55 -40.67
C GLY A 55 -5.90 -20.15 -39.41
N GLU A 56 -4.74 -20.79 -39.54
CA GLU A 56 -3.99 -21.35 -38.39
C GLU A 56 -3.52 -20.25 -37.42
N ALA A 57 -3.09 -19.10 -37.96
CA ALA A 57 -2.72 -17.93 -37.16
C ALA A 57 -3.90 -17.38 -36.33
N LEU A 58 -5.12 -17.38 -36.88
CA LEU A 58 -6.32 -16.93 -36.18
C LEU A 58 -6.65 -17.82 -34.97
N ILE A 59 -6.53 -19.14 -35.11
CA ILE A 59 -6.77 -20.10 -34.02
C ILE A 59 -5.79 -19.86 -32.87
N MET A 60 -4.53 -19.58 -33.18
CA MET A 60 -3.50 -19.30 -32.18
C MET A 60 -3.79 -18.04 -31.36
N THR A 61 -4.33 -17.00 -31.99
CA THR A 61 -4.78 -15.79 -31.29
C THR A 61 -5.97 -16.09 -30.39
N GLY A 62 -6.93 -16.89 -30.88
CA GLY A 62 -8.07 -17.34 -30.09
C GLY A 62 -7.64 -18.10 -28.83
N LEU A 63 -6.64 -18.98 -28.94
CA LEU A 63 -6.08 -19.71 -27.81
C LEU A 63 -5.39 -18.79 -26.78
N GLY A 64 -4.59 -17.82 -27.24
CA GLY A 64 -3.95 -16.85 -26.36
C GLY A 64 -4.96 -16.05 -25.52
N ILE A 65 -6.08 -15.66 -26.13
CA ILE A 65 -7.18 -14.96 -25.44
C ILE A 65 -7.95 -15.90 -24.52
N ALA A 66 -8.22 -17.14 -24.95
CA ALA A 66 -8.92 -18.15 -24.15
C ALA A 66 -8.21 -18.46 -22.83
N VAL A 67 -6.87 -18.42 -22.81
CA VAL A 67 -6.08 -18.58 -21.58
C VAL A 67 -5.95 -17.27 -20.78
N ALA A 68 -5.85 -16.12 -21.45
CA ALA A 68 -5.66 -14.84 -20.79
C ALA A 68 -6.87 -14.40 -19.95
N ILE A 69 -8.10 -14.57 -20.45
CA ILE A 69 -9.32 -14.12 -19.75
C ILE A 69 -9.47 -14.78 -18.38
N PRO A 70 -9.42 -16.13 -18.24
CA PRO A 70 -9.50 -16.78 -16.94
C PRO A 70 -8.39 -16.34 -15.98
N ALA A 71 -7.17 -16.15 -16.49
CA ALA A 71 -6.03 -15.72 -15.68
C ALA A 71 -6.24 -14.32 -15.07
N VAL A 72 -6.81 -13.38 -15.84
CA VAL A 72 -7.13 -12.02 -15.35
C VAL A 72 -8.24 -12.06 -14.30
N VAL A 73 -9.29 -12.86 -14.51
CA VAL A 73 -10.40 -12.98 -13.55
C VAL A 73 -9.90 -13.53 -12.22
N PHE A 74 -9.09 -14.59 -12.25
CA PHE A 74 -8.56 -15.19 -11.03
C PHE A 74 -7.59 -14.26 -10.31
N TYR A 75 -6.75 -13.53 -11.04
CA TYR A 75 -5.88 -12.50 -10.47
C TYR A 75 -6.69 -11.43 -9.71
N ASN A 76 -7.76 -10.92 -10.32
CA ASN A 76 -8.63 -9.92 -9.68
C ASN A 76 -9.28 -10.47 -8.39
N LEU A 77 -9.80 -11.70 -8.43
CA LEU A 77 -10.41 -12.34 -7.27
C LEU A 77 -9.40 -12.54 -6.13
N ALA A 78 -8.20 -13.05 -6.45
CA ALA A 78 -7.14 -13.27 -5.48
C ALA A 78 -6.68 -11.95 -4.82
N VAL A 79 -6.57 -10.86 -5.60
CA VAL A 79 -6.25 -9.52 -5.06
C VAL A 79 -7.35 -9.05 -4.10
N ARG A 80 -8.63 -9.28 -4.44
CA ARG A 80 -9.76 -8.91 -3.60
C ARG A 80 -9.75 -9.69 -2.27
N ILE A 81 -9.42 -10.97 -2.30
CA ILE A 81 -9.30 -11.79 -1.09
C ILE A 81 -8.14 -11.29 -0.22
N ASN A 82 -6.97 -11.04 -0.82
CA ASN A 82 -5.80 -10.55 -0.10
C ASN A 82 -6.09 -9.21 0.63
N ARG A 83 -6.76 -8.27 -0.04
CA ARG A 83 -7.18 -7.01 0.60
C ARG A 83 -8.09 -7.22 1.81
N ARG A 84 -9.08 -8.12 1.73
CA ARG A 84 -9.96 -8.44 2.88
C ARG A 84 -9.18 -8.97 4.08
N VAL A 85 -8.20 -9.83 3.84
CA VAL A 85 -7.34 -10.37 4.92
C VAL A 85 -6.54 -9.26 5.59
N MET A 86 -6.01 -8.31 4.82
CA MET A 86 -5.27 -7.16 5.37
C MET A 86 -6.18 -6.23 6.19
N TYR A 87 -7.42 -6.00 5.76
CA TYR A 87 -8.38 -5.22 6.53
C TYR A 87 -8.68 -5.87 7.88
N HIS A 88 -8.98 -7.18 7.90
CA HIS A 88 -9.20 -7.89 9.16
C HIS A 88 -7.99 -7.87 10.09
N ALA A 89 -6.77 -7.99 9.55
CA ALA A 89 -5.56 -7.90 10.36
C ALA A 89 -5.38 -6.51 10.99
N ASN A 90 -5.66 -5.44 10.22
CA ASN A 90 -5.60 -4.07 10.69
C ASN A 90 -6.66 -3.79 11.76
N ASP A 91 -7.89 -4.22 11.54
CA ASP A 91 -9.00 -4.04 12.47
C ASP A 91 -8.69 -4.72 13.81
N ARG A 92 -8.16 -5.95 13.79
CA ARG A 92 -7.73 -6.65 15.00
C ARG A 92 -6.57 -5.96 15.72
N ALA A 93 -5.65 -5.35 14.98
CA ALA A 93 -4.58 -4.57 15.60
C ALA A 93 -5.14 -3.34 16.33
N HIS A 94 -6.10 -2.65 15.72
CA HIS A 94 -6.80 -1.53 16.37
C HIS A 94 -7.60 -1.97 17.61
N ASP A 95 -8.31 -3.10 17.54
CA ASP A 95 -9.06 -3.63 18.69
C ASP A 95 -8.14 -3.97 19.87
N LEU A 96 -6.98 -4.59 19.60
CA LEU A 96 -6.00 -4.92 20.63
C LEU A 96 -5.36 -3.67 21.24
N LEU A 97 -5.05 -2.66 20.41
CA LEU A 97 -4.54 -1.38 20.88
C LEU A 97 -5.58 -0.68 21.77
N ALA A 98 -6.84 -0.63 21.34
CA ALA A 98 -7.94 -0.06 22.12
C ALA A 98 -8.13 -0.77 23.46
N GLN A 99 -8.12 -2.11 23.47
CA GLN A 99 -8.22 -2.90 24.69
C GLN A 99 -7.02 -2.68 25.62
N SER A 100 -5.79 -2.55 25.09
CA SER A 100 -4.61 -2.25 25.91
C SER A 100 -4.69 -0.86 26.54
N THR A 101 -5.23 0.13 25.83
CA THR A 101 -5.46 1.47 26.37
C THR A 101 -6.59 1.49 27.39
N GLU A 102 -7.62 0.67 27.21
CA GLU A 102 -8.72 0.53 28.17
C GLU A 102 -8.25 -0.16 29.47
N LEU A 103 -7.46 -1.23 29.36
CA LEU A 103 -6.82 -1.85 30.52
C LEU A 103 -5.86 -0.89 31.23
N ALA A 104 -5.14 -0.04 30.48
CA ALA A 104 -4.34 1.04 31.05
C ALA A 104 -5.21 2.10 31.74
N ALA A 105 -6.39 2.42 31.20
CA ALA A 105 -7.35 3.33 31.84
C ALA A 105 -7.93 2.75 33.15
N ILE A 106 -8.15 1.44 33.23
CA ILE A 106 -8.58 0.75 34.47
C ILE A 106 -7.46 0.74 35.52
N GLN A 107 -6.19 0.71 35.11
CA GLN A 107 -5.04 0.81 36.02
C GLN A 107 -4.76 2.27 36.46
N GLN A 108 -5.45 3.26 35.88
CA GLN A 108 -5.30 4.67 36.21
C GLN A 108 -6.43 5.21 37.13
N PRO A 109 -6.50 4.83 38.42
CA PRO A 109 -7.16 5.68 39.41
C PRO A 109 -6.15 6.39 40.33
N SER A 110 -4.86 6.57 39.99
CA SER A 110 -3.95 7.19 40.98
C SER A 110 -2.70 7.99 40.55
N ILE A 111 -2.37 8.20 39.27
CA ILE A 111 -1.17 8.99 38.90
C ILE A 111 -1.47 10.46 38.56
N ASP A 112 -2.72 10.86 38.31
CA ASP A 112 -3.05 12.28 38.02
C ASP A 112 -3.53 13.07 39.26
N SER A 113 -4.06 12.39 40.28
CA SER A 113 -4.55 13.08 41.49
C SER A 113 -3.42 13.47 42.46
N LYS A 114 -2.29 12.75 42.47
CA LYS A 114 -1.14 13.11 43.33
C LYS A 114 -0.25 14.19 42.72
N SER A 115 -0.10 14.22 41.40
CA SER A 115 0.74 15.21 40.69
C SER A 115 0.08 16.59 40.60
N THR A 116 -1.26 16.65 40.54
CA THR A 116 -2.00 17.92 40.60
C THR A 116 -2.03 18.51 42.01
N ALA A 117 -2.15 17.68 43.06
CA ALA A 117 -2.10 18.15 44.46
C ALA A 117 -0.70 18.66 44.87
N ILE A 118 0.37 18.02 44.39
CA ILE A 118 1.75 18.48 44.65
C ILE A 118 2.04 19.79 43.91
N GLN A 119 1.53 19.99 42.69
CA GLN A 119 1.69 21.25 41.96
C GLN A 119 0.85 22.40 42.55
N ALA A 120 -0.37 22.11 43.04
CA ALA A 120 -1.18 23.10 43.74
C ALA A 120 -0.58 23.52 45.09
N GLN A 121 0.12 22.61 45.80
CA GLN A 121 0.81 22.92 47.05
C GLN A 121 2.11 23.72 46.80
N LEU A 122 2.91 23.32 45.80
CA LEU A 122 4.15 24.00 45.43
C LEU A 122 3.91 25.44 44.94
N ALA A 123 2.80 25.69 44.21
CA ALA A 123 2.40 27.04 43.80
C ALA A 123 1.91 27.92 44.96
N LYS A 124 1.46 27.32 46.08
CA LYS A 124 1.01 28.06 47.27
C LYS A 124 2.18 28.48 48.15
N ASP A 125 3.22 27.67 48.25
CA ASP A 125 4.42 27.96 49.05
C ASP A 125 5.31 29.03 48.38
N ILE A 126 5.37 29.10 47.04
CA ILE A 126 6.13 30.13 46.30
C ILE A 126 5.52 31.54 46.44
N ASN A 127 4.18 31.64 46.55
CA ASN A 127 3.49 32.93 46.68
C ASN A 127 3.43 33.47 48.11
N ALA A 128 3.73 32.63 49.12
CA ALA A 128 3.81 33.06 50.52
C ALA A 128 5.10 33.84 50.81
N ASP A 129 6.22 33.50 50.14
CA ASP A 129 7.51 34.20 50.32
C ASP A 129 7.65 35.48 49.48
N THR A 130 6.83 35.67 48.45
CA THR A 130 6.95 36.83 47.54
C THR A 130 6.27 38.10 48.10
N GLN A 131 5.47 38.01 49.17
CA GLN A 131 4.77 39.17 49.76
C GLN A 131 5.55 39.87 50.89
N ALA A 132 6.71 39.37 51.32
CA ALA A 132 7.49 39.96 52.40
C ALA A 132 8.61 40.94 51.95
N THR A 133 8.83 41.15 50.64
CA THR A 133 10.04 41.86 50.14
C THR A 133 9.76 43.05 49.19
N GLN A 134 8.56 43.64 49.19
CA GLN A 134 8.25 44.84 48.37
C GLN A 134 7.70 46.04 49.16
N GLN A 135 8.11 46.21 50.42
CA GLN A 135 7.85 47.43 51.21
C GLN A 135 9.12 47.99 51.87
N THR A 136 10.19 48.16 51.09
CA THR A 136 11.36 49.04 51.33
C THR A 136 12.24 48.83 50.09
N GLU A 137 12.42 49.73 49.13
CA GLU A 137 12.72 51.15 49.23
C GLU A 137 12.24 51.91 48.00
N HIS A 138 11.34 52.86 48.21
CA HIS A 138 11.21 54.03 47.35
C HIS A 138 12.19 55.10 47.86
N TYR A 139 13.41 55.21 47.30
CA TYR A 139 14.18 56.46 47.34
C TYR A 139 15.23 56.53 46.23
N HIS A 140 15.39 57.73 45.65
CA HIS A 140 16.30 58.13 44.56
C HIS A 140 15.90 57.83 43.09
N LYS A 141 14.72 58.38 42.76
CA LYS A 141 14.51 59.28 41.60
C LYS A 141 15.71 60.24 41.38
N SER A 142 16.17 60.43 40.14
CA SER A 142 16.58 61.72 39.50
C SER A 142 17.69 61.54 38.44
N ALA A 143 17.45 62.10 37.26
CA ALA A 143 18.34 62.19 36.09
C ALA A 143 19.61 63.06 36.32
N PRO A 144 20.53 63.12 35.35
CA PRO A 144 20.84 64.43 34.76
C PRO A 144 21.05 64.32 33.22
N SER A 145 20.35 65.12 32.40
CA SER A 145 20.68 66.46 31.90
C SER A 145 21.36 66.45 30.52
N GLN A 146 20.61 66.96 29.53
CA GLN A 146 21.03 67.79 28.40
C GLN A 146 22.30 67.42 27.63
N LEU A 147 22.12 67.03 26.36
CA LEU A 147 22.73 67.68 25.20
C LEU A 147 21.93 67.37 23.93
#